data_AF-A0A2L2YMX2-F1
#
_entry.id   AF-A0A2L2YMX2-F1
#
_cell.length_a   1.000
_cell.length_b   1.000
_cell.length_c   1.000
_cell.angle_alpha   90.00
_cell.angle_beta   90.00
_cell.angle_gamma   90.00
#
_symmetry.space_group_name_H-M   'P 1'
#
loop_
_entity.id
_entity.type
_entity.pdbx_description
1 polymer ?
#
loop_
_entity_poly.entity_id
_entity_poly.type
_entity_poly.pdbx_seq_one_letter_code
_entity_poly.pdbx_strand_id
1 'polypeptide(L)'
;LILTVATLNYINCFNLETRLPVIKKGPENSYFGYSVAQHQIIDENGQRTSVLFIGAPKARPVGYNHSGAEYSCPLPNYKTDSSQLV
;
A
#
# COMPACT_ATOMS: atom_id res chain seq x y z
N LEU A 1 21.62 -44.06 -25.45
CA LEU A 1 21.58 -42.62 -25.17
C LEU A 1 20.10 -42.20 -25.06
N ILE A 2 19.45 -42.53 -23.94
CA ILE A 2 18.04 -42.23 -23.72
C ILE A 2 18.00 -40.84 -23.10
N LEU A 3 17.74 -39.82 -23.92
CA LEU A 3 17.44 -38.46 -23.45
C LEU A 3 16.09 -38.50 -22.74
N THR A 4 16.08 -38.73 -21.44
CA THR A 4 14.94 -38.38 -20.61
C THR A 4 14.89 -36.85 -20.54
N VAL A 5 14.08 -36.24 -21.40
CA VAL A 5 13.69 -34.84 -21.26
C VAL A 5 12.93 -34.73 -19.95
N ALA A 6 13.61 -34.29 -18.88
CA ALA A 6 12.95 -33.93 -17.64
C ALA A 6 12.08 -32.70 -17.93
N THR A 7 10.78 -32.92 -18.10
CA THR A 7 9.80 -31.85 -18.16
C THR A 7 9.75 -31.18 -16.79
N LEU A 8 10.51 -30.10 -16.62
CA LEU A 8 10.42 -29.21 -15.47
C LEU A 8 9.05 -28.53 -15.51
N ASN A 9 8.07 -29.11 -14.80
CA ASN A 9 6.77 -28.48 -14.58
C ASN A 9 6.99 -27.27 -13.68
N TYR A 10 6.91 -26.06 -14.26
CA TYR A 10 7.01 -24.81 -13.54
C TYR A 10 5.68 -24.56 -12.81
N ILE A 11 5.59 -24.91 -11.53
CA ILE A 11 4.41 -24.62 -10.71
C ILE A 11 4.54 -23.18 -10.21
N ASN A 12 3.71 -22.28 -10.73
CA ASN A 12 3.55 -20.93 -10.17
C ASN A 12 2.53 -20.97 -9.02
N CYS A 13 2.99 -21.24 -7.80
CA CYS A 13 2.16 -21.10 -6.61
C CYS A 13 1.96 -19.61 -6.29
N PHE A 14 0.71 -19.16 -6.15
CA PHE A 14 0.37 -17.81 -5.67
C PHE A 14 -0.63 -17.91 -4.49
N ASN A 15 -0.45 -17.08 -3.46
CA ASN A 15 -1.26 -17.10 -2.22
C ASN A 15 -1.89 -15.73 -1.88
N LEU A 16 -2.01 -14.84 -2.87
CA LEU A 16 -2.67 -13.54 -2.68
C LEU A 16 -4.20 -13.69 -2.75
N GLU A 17 -4.92 -13.21 -1.73
CA GLU A 17 -6.39 -13.19 -1.72
C GLU A 17 -6.88 -12.01 -2.58
N THR A 18 -7.25 -12.30 -3.82
CA THR A 18 -7.68 -11.30 -4.80
C THR A 18 -9.16 -10.94 -4.71
N ARG A 19 -9.98 -11.72 -3.98
CA ARG A 19 -11.44 -11.50 -3.90
C ARG A 19 -11.81 -10.51 -2.80
N LEU A 20 -11.00 -10.42 -1.75
CA LEU A 20 -11.24 -9.54 -0.59
C LEU A 20 -10.02 -8.63 -0.30
N PRO A 21 -9.61 -7.77 -1.24
CA PRO A 21 -8.50 -6.86 -1.01
C PRO A 21 -8.89 -5.75 -0.02
N VAL A 22 -7.92 -5.25 0.74
CA VAL A 22 -8.08 -4.00 1.51
C VAL A 22 -7.89 -2.82 0.55
N ILE A 23 -8.94 -2.03 0.36
CA ILE A 23 -8.92 -0.90 -0.58
C ILE A 23 -8.80 0.41 0.18
N LYS A 24 -7.75 1.18 -0.10
CA LYS A 24 -7.57 2.56 0.38
C LYS A 24 -7.91 3.53 -0.74
N LYS A 25 -8.77 4.51 -0.45
CA LYS A 25 -9.18 5.55 -1.40
C LYS A 25 -8.78 6.91 -0.85
N GLY A 26 -8.18 7.74 -1.69
CA GLY A 26 -7.89 9.13 -1.38
C GLY A 26 -8.77 10.10 -2.17
N PRO A 27 -8.49 11.41 -2.08
CA PRO A 27 -9.24 12.43 -2.78
C PRO A 27 -9.19 12.27 -4.30
N GLU A 28 -10.28 12.65 -4.98
CA GLU A 28 -10.34 12.63 -6.43
C GLU A 28 -9.28 13.55 -7.06
N ASN A 29 -8.77 13.16 -8.23
CA ASN A 29 -7.77 13.91 -9.01
C ASN A 29 -6.44 14.23 -8.28
N SER A 30 -6.21 13.67 -7.09
CA SER A 30 -5.00 13.90 -6.29
C SER A 30 -3.80 13.01 -6.67
N TYR A 31 -4.05 12.00 -7.51
CA TYR A 31 -3.10 10.92 -7.83
C TYR A 31 -2.71 10.12 -6.58
N PHE A 32 -3.64 9.95 -5.64
CA PHE A 32 -3.46 9.08 -4.49
C PHE A 32 -3.07 7.66 -4.93
N GLY A 33 -1.99 7.13 -4.35
CA GLY A 33 -1.42 5.85 -4.76
C GLY A 33 -0.32 5.98 -5.81
N TYR A 34 0.13 7.20 -6.14
CA TYR A 34 1.24 7.41 -7.06
C TYR A 34 2.54 6.74 -6.57
N SER A 35 2.77 6.76 -5.26
CA SER A 35 3.81 6.01 -4.58
C SER A 35 3.27 5.39 -3.29
N VAL A 36 3.84 4.26 -2.88
CA VAL A 36 3.46 3.55 -1.66
C VAL A 36 4.70 3.05 -0.91
N ALA A 37 4.67 3.11 0.41
CA ALA A 37 5.71 2.58 1.28
C ALA A 37 5.11 1.89 2.51
N GLN A 38 5.62 0.70 2.84
CA GLN A 38 5.24 -0.01 4.06
C GLN A 38 6.16 0.41 5.21
N HIS A 39 5.58 0.62 6.39
CA HIS A 39 6.32 0.99 7.58
C HIS A 39 5.74 0.31 8.83
N GLN A 40 6.59 0.05 9.82
CA GLN A 40 6.18 -0.45 11.13
C GLN A 40 6.58 0.57 12.19
N ILE A 41 5.57 1.12 12.88
CA ILE A 41 5.77 2.02 14.01
C ILE A 41 5.77 1.16 15.27
N ILE A 42 6.80 1.31 16.10
CA ILE A 42 6.92 0.63 17.40
C ILE A 42 6.81 1.71 18.47
N ASP A 43 5.83 1.60 19.36
CA ASP A 43 5.68 2.54 20.47
C ASP A 43 6.62 2.22 21.66
N GLU A 44 6.59 3.07 22.67
CA GLU A 44 7.40 2.93 23.90
C GLU A 44 7.11 1.64 24.68
N ASN A 45 5.92 1.05 24.50
CA ASN A 45 5.51 -0.21 25.12
C ASN A 45 5.85 -1.43 24.24
N GLY A 46 6.49 -1.22 23.08
CA GLY A 46 6.85 -2.27 22.13
C GLY A 46 5.69 -2.72 21.23
N GLN A 47 4.55 -2.04 21.26
CA GLN A 47 3.41 -2.33 20.41
C GLN A 47 3.70 -1.91 18.97
N ARG A 48 3.47 -2.84 18.02
CA ARG A 48 3.74 -2.63 16.59
C ARG A 48 2.47 -2.26 15.85
N THR A 49 2.51 -1.14 15.13
CA THR A 49 1.46 -0.71 14.21
C THR A 49 2.02 -0.75 12.79
N SER A 50 1.43 -1.58 11.91
CA SER A 50 1.79 -1.58 10.49
C SER A 50 1.02 -0.47 9.78
N VAL A 51 1.73 0.34 9.01
CA VAL A 51 1.19 1.51 8.32
C VAL A 51 1.62 1.48 6.86
N LEU A 52 0.71 1.86 5.98
CA LEU A 52 1.00 2.14 4.58
C LEU A 52 1.02 3.66 4.38
N PHE A 53 2.17 4.19 3.95
CA PHE A 53 2.29 5.56 3.49
C PHE A 53 1.95 5.64 2.01
N ILE A 54 1.15 6.62 1.63
CA ILE A 54 0.62 6.77 0.28
C ILE A 54 0.84 8.21 -0.19
N GLY A 55 1.57 8.36 -1.30
CA GLY A 55 1.78 9.65 -1.95
C GLY A 55 0.63 10.04 -2.87
N ALA A 56 0.29 11.32 -2.88
CA ALA A 56 -0.69 11.94 -3.76
C ALA A 56 -0.17 13.29 -4.29
N PRO A 57 0.66 13.30 -5.34
CA PRO A 57 1.41 14.50 -5.78
C PRO A 57 0.53 15.64 -6.30
N LYS A 58 -0.74 15.39 -6.64
CA LYS A 58 -1.70 16.42 -7.07
C LYS A 58 -2.72 16.79 -6.00
N ALA A 59 -2.58 16.24 -4.79
CA ALA A 59 -3.39 16.67 -3.67
C ALA A 59 -3.22 18.18 -3.43
N ARG A 60 -4.28 18.79 -2.88
CA ARG A 60 -4.34 20.21 -2.53
C ARG A 60 -4.55 20.33 -1.01
N PRO A 61 -3.46 20.30 -0.23
CA PRO A 61 -3.54 20.63 1.19
C PRO A 61 -4.13 22.02 1.39
N VAL A 62 -4.83 22.23 2.51
CA VAL A 62 -5.41 23.53 2.84
C VAL A 62 -4.28 24.57 2.88
N GLY A 63 -4.38 25.61 2.03
CA GLY A 63 -3.40 26.70 1.97
C GLY A 63 -2.33 26.59 0.88
N TYR A 64 -2.26 25.48 0.12
CA TYR A 64 -1.26 25.30 -0.94
C TYR A 64 -1.88 24.72 -2.22
N ASN A 65 -1.45 25.23 -3.38
CA ASN A 65 -1.89 24.71 -4.67
C ASN A 65 -0.91 23.67 -5.20
N HIS A 66 -1.36 22.41 -5.29
CA HIS A 66 -0.63 21.28 -5.89
C HIS A 66 0.79 21.06 -5.33
N SER A 67 1.00 21.30 -4.04
CA SER A 67 2.25 20.91 -3.36
C SER A 67 2.40 19.40 -3.23
N GLY A 68 1.31 18.65 -3.44
CA GLY A 68 1.22 17.23 -3.11
C GLY A 68 0.93 17.02 -1.63
N ALA A 69 0.57 15.78 -1.30
CA ALA A 69 0.30 15.34 0.07
C ALA A 69 0.77 13.90 0.27
N GLU A 70 1.03 13.56 1.52
CA GLU A 70 1.30 12.19 1.97
C GLU A 70 0.22 11.74 2.97
N TYR A 71 -0.20 10.49 2.86
CA TYR A 71 -1.24 9.91 3.70
C TYR A 71 -0.71 8.72 4.51
N SER A 72 -1.06 8.66 5.79
CA SER A 72 -0.81 7.53 6.68
C SER A 72 -2.04 6.63 6.78
N CYS A 73 -1.87 5.34 6.50
CA CYS A 73 -2.97 4.37 6.45
C CYS A 73 -2.65 3.14 7.34
N PRO A 74 -3.11 3.09 8.59
CA PRO A 74 -2.90 1.93 9.44
C PRO A 74 -3.55 0.65 8.88
N LEU A 75 -2.91 -0.49 9.13
CA LEU A 75 -3.38 -1.84 8.80
C LEU A 75 -3.65 -2.64 10.10
N PRO A 76 -4.60 -3.59 10.12
CA PRO A 76 -5.43 -4.06 9.00
C PRO A 76 -6.71 -3.23 8.78
N ASN A 77 -6.80 -2.00 9.31
CA ASN A 77 -8.03 -1.19 9.25
C ASN A 77 -8.64 -1.19 7.84
N TYR A 78 -9.78 -1.88 7.70
CA TYR A 78 -10.53 -2.01 6.45
C TYR A 78 -11.19 -0.71 6.01
N LYS A 79 -11.26 0.28 6.91
CA LYS A 79 -11.80 1.60 6.62
C LYS A 79 -10.84 2.42 5.76
N THR A 80 -11.41 3.37 5.02
CA THR A 80 -10.68 4.41 4.27
C THR A 80 -10.06 5.48 5.18
N ASP A 81 -9.87 5.20 6.47
CA ASP A 81 -9.36 6.12 7.46
C ASP A 81 -7.85 6.33 7.24
N SER A 82 -7.54 7.14 6.23
CA SER A 82 -6.22 7.61 5.88
C SER A 82 -6.09 9.06 6.33
N SER A 83 -5.15 9.34 7.23
CA SER A 83 -4.90 10.72 7.66
C SER A 83 -3.84 11.36 6.77
N GLN A 84 -4.12 12.58 6.29
CA GLN A 84 -3.12 13.39 5.61
C GLN A 84 -2.06 13.83 6.63
N LEU A 85 -0.79 13.68 6.30
CA LEU A 85 0.34 14.08 7.13
C LEU A 85 0.88 15.47 6.75
N VAL A 86 0.91 15.77 5.45
CA VAL A 86 1.43 17.01 4.86
C VAL A 86 0.55 17.43 3.70
#